data_AF-A0A1B6D5M8-F1
#
_entry.id   AF-A0A1B6D5M8-F1
#
_cell.length_a   1.000
_cell.length_b   1.000
_cell.length_c   1.000
_cell.angle_alpha   90.00
_cell.angle_beta   90.00
_cell.angle_gamma   90.00
#
_symmetry.space_group_name_H-M   'P 1'
#
loop_
_entity.id
_entity.type
_entity.pdbx_description
1 polymer ?
#
loop_
_entity_poly.entity_id
_entity_poly.type
_entity_poly.pdbx_seq_one_letter_code
_entity_poly.pdbx_strand_id
1 'polypeptide(L)'
;MTQREDLKGAEQMLHLALKLAQELQNIDAITYIYDLLANIAFSQREFDKAEKLFLEVMRRVLINGLAKDDPKVIHMSLKLAKIYQEKKDYLKAEDGFKYCLENLEKIGLNSNDEDILQLWAMSIDWYARFLQERNRLDEAFNNYKKAYDLCLNVNGEIHEQTVILLNDLGTISFLMGDKENAILYLTKAVEAGKHLPNMEELSSVYVNLGTIYMQQKLYVEAKKSCKEGWKNAKRHNNEEGMKEASICLEEMRNITG
;
A
#
# COMPACT_ATOMS: atom_id res chain seq x y z
N MET A 1 11.87 17.99 -6.12
CA MET A 1 12.78 17.54 -7.20
C MET A 1 13.86 16.64 -6.60
N THR A 2 13.48 15.55 -5.91
CA THR A 2 14.37 14.98 -4.88
C THR A 2 14.35 13.45 -4.79
N GLN A 3 13.23 12.75 -4.96
CA GLN A 3 13.21 11.28 -4.85
C GLN A 3 13.50 10.55 -6.18
N ARG A 4 12.94 11.04 -7.29
CA ARG A 4 13.12 10.40 -8.61
C ARG A 4 14.55 10.54 -9.16
N GLU A 5 15.24 11.63 -8.81
CA GLU A 5 16.65 11.81 -9.14
C GLU A 5 17.56 10.93 -8.29
N ASP A 6 17.24 10.77 -7.00
CA ASP A 6 17.95 9.88 -6.08
C ASP A 6 17.82 8.41 -6.52
N LEU A 7 16.63 7.97 -6.93
CA LEU A 7 16.40 6.62 -7.44
C LEU A 7 17.21 6.31 -8.71
N LYS A 8 17.42 7.30 -9.60
CA LYS A 8 18.27 7.12 -10.80
C LYS A 8 19.74 6.97 -10.41
N GLY A 9 20.21 7.75 -9.43
CA GLY A 9 21.57 7.61 -8.89
C GLY A 9 21.78 6.24 -8.24
N ALA A 10 20.82 5.80 -7.43
CA ALA A 10 20.82 4.48 -6.80
C ALA A 10 20.88 3.35 -7.84
N GLU A 11 20.08 3.44 -8.90
CA GLU A 11 20.08 2.45 -9.98
C GLU A 11 21.43 2.35 -10.68
N GLN A 12 22.09 3.48 -10.98
CA GLN A 12 23.42 3.48 -11.59
C GLN A 12 24.47 2.81 -10.69
N MET A 13 24.43 3.10 -9.39
CA MET A 13 25.33 2.47 -8.41
C MET A 13 25.08 0.95 -8.33
N LEU A 14 23.83 0.51 -8.39
CA LEU A 14 23.49 -0.91 -8.41
C LEU A 14 23.98 -1.62 -9.66
N HIS A 15 23.98 -0.97 -10.83
CA HIS A 15 24.57 -1.55 -12.03
C HIS A 15 26.10 -1.73 -11.92
N LEU A 16 26.80 -0.79 -11.29
CA LEU A 16 28.23 -0.94 -10.99
C LEU A 16 28.47 -2.08 -9.99
N ALA A 17 27.68 -2.14 -8.91
CA ALA A 17 27.75 -3.22 -7.93
C ALA A 17 27.46 -4.58 -8.57
N LEU A 18 26.50 -4.65 -9.50
CA LEU A 18 26.15 -5.87 -10.23
C LEU A 18 27.34 -6.38 -11.04
N LYS A 19 28.04 -5.49 -11.75
CA LYS A 19 29.23 -5.84 -12.53
C LYS A 19 30.33 -6.40 -11.63
N LEU A 20 30.61 -5.75 -10.50
CA LEU A 20 31.60 -6.22 -9.53
C LEU A 20 31.19 -7.59 -8.94
N ALA A 21 29.93 -7.77 -8.56
CA ALA A 21 29.43 -9.03 -8.03
C ALA A 21 29.53 -10.18 -9.06
N GLN A 22 29.32 -9.87 -10.35
CA GLN A 22 29.52 -10.82 -11.46
C GLN A 22 31.00 -11.18 -11.65
N GLU A 23 31.90 -10.19 -11.60
CA GLU A 23 33.36 -10.42 -11.66
C GLU A 23 33.85 -11.30 -10.49
N LEU A 24 33.29 -11.08 -9.30
CA LEU A 24 33.55 -11.88 -8.10
C LEU A 24 32.79 -13.21 -8.05
N GLN A 25 31.92 -13.48 -9.03
CA GLN A 25 31.04 -14.65 -9.09
C GLN A 25 30.19 -14.87 -7.82
N ASN A 26 29.85 -13.79 -7.12
CA ASN A 26 29.05 -13.87 -5.88
C ASN A 26 27.56 -13.96 -6.22
N ILE A 27 27.03 -15.18 -6.28
CA ILE A 27 25.64 -15.47 -6.67
C ILE A 27 24.63 -14.76 -5.76
N ASP A 28 24.89 -14.72 -4.45
CA ASP A 28 23.98 -14.12 -3.47
C ASP A 28 23.92 -12.60 -3.64
N ALA A 29 25.08 -11.95 -3.80
CA ALA A 29 25.16 -10.51 -4.06
C ALA A 29 24.48 -10.15 -5.38
N ILE A 30 24.68 -10.93 -6.44
CA ILE A 30 24.00 -10.71 -7.73
C ILE A 30 22.48 -10.78 -7.54
N THR A 31 21.99 -11.80 -6.83
CA THR A 31 20.55 -12.01 -6.60
C THR A 31 19.94 -10.87 -5.79
N TYR A 32 20.62 -10.43 -4.75
CA TYR A 32 20.21 -9.28 -3.95
C TYR A 32 20.17 -7.98 -4.77
N ILE A 33 21.17 -7.73 -5.60
CA ILE A 33 21.19 -6.54 -6.46
C ILE A 33 20.06 -6.56 -7.49
N TYR A 34 19.75 -7.73 -8.07
CA TYR A 34 18.59 -7.87 -8.95
C TYR A 34 17.27 -7.54 -8.22
N ASP A 35 17.10 -7.97 -6.97
CA ASP A 35 15.92 -7.65 -6.17
C ASP A 35 15.80 -6.14 -5.89
N LEU A 36 16.92 -5.48 -5.55
CA LEU A 36 16.93 -4.01 -5.39
C LEU A 36 16.57 -3.29 -6.69
N LEU A 37 17.14 -3.70 -7.83
CA LEU A 37 16.80 -3.14 -9.14
C LEU A 37 15.32 -3.37 -9.50
N ALA A 38 14.77 -4.54 -9.14
CA ALA A 38 13.35 -4.86 -9.36
C ALA A 38 12.44 -3.92 -8.55
N ASN A 39 12.77 -3.69 -7.28
CA ASN A 39 12.03 -2.79 -6.40
C ASN A 39 12.11 -1.32 -6.85
N ILE A 40 13.26 -0.87 -7.37
CA ILE A 40 13.39 0.47 -7.97
C ILE A 40 12.56 0.58 -9.24
N ALA A 41 12.64 -0.40 -10.15
CA ALA A 41 11.82 -0.40 -11.35
C ALA A 41 10.32 -0.41 -11.02
N PHE A 42 9.92 -1.18 -10.00
CA PHE A 42 8.54 -1.23 -9.52
C PHE A 42 8.06 0.12 -8.97
N SER A 43 8.85 0.79 -8.12
CA SER A 43 8.49 2.11 -7.57
C SER A 43 8.44 3.21 -8.62
N GLN A 44 9.26 3.11 -9.67
CA GLN A 44 9.23 4.01 -10.83
C GLN A 44 8.10 3.70 -11.83
N ARG A 45 7.27 2.67 -11.56
CA ARG A 45 6.21 2.17 -12.45
C ARG A 45 6.74 1.62 -13.78
N GLU A 46 8.01 1.21 -13.84
CA GLU A 46 8.63 0.53 -14.99
C GLU A 46 8.26 -0.96 -14.98
N PHE A 47 6.97 -1.27 -15.06
CA PHE A 47 6.42 -2.59 -14.76
C PHE A 47 6.98 -3.73 -15.61
N ASP A 48 7.26 -3.50 -16.90
CA ASP A 48 7.85 -4.53 -17.77
C ASP A 48 9.29 -4.89 -17.38
N LYS A 49 10.04 -3.91 -16.84
CA LYS A 49 11.40 -4.12 -16.36
C LYS A 49 11.36 -4.78 -14.98
N ALA A 50 10.50 -4.29 -14.09
CA ALA A 50 10.29 -4.88 -12.77
C ALA A 50 9.88 -6.36 -12.87
N GLU A 51 8.94 -6.70 -13.78
CA GLU A 51 8.50 -8.08 -14.01
C GLU A 51 9.67 -8.99 -14.39
N LYS A 52 10.48 -8.58 -15.38
CA LYS A 52 11.65 -9.37 -15.81
C LYS A 52 12.66 -9.57 -14.69
N LEU A 53 12.92 -8.54 -13.89
CA LEU A 53 13.87 -8.61 -12.78
C LEU A 53 13.35 -9.51 -11.67
N PHE A 54 12.09 -9.37 -11.24
CA PHE A 54 11.50 -10.25 -10.22
C PHE A 54 11.44 -11.71 -10.67
N LEU A 55 11.11 -11.99 -11.94
CA LEU A 55 11.15 -13.36 -12.47
C LEU A 55 12.57 -13.94 -12.45
N GLU A 56 13.59 -13.12 -12.72
CA GLU A 56 14.99 -13.55 -12.64
C GLU A 56 15.44 -13.81 -11.19
N VAL A 57 15.06 -12.94 -10.24
CA VAL A 57 15.33 -13.18 -8.80
C VAL A 57 14.65 -14.46 -8.34
N MET A 58 13.37 -14.65 -8.69
CA MET A 58 12.61 -15.84 -8.35
C MET A 58 13.25 -17.11 -8.92
N ARG A 59 13.68 -17.08 -10.19
CA ARG A 59 14.40 -18.19 -10.83
C ARG A 59 15.69 -18.52 -10.07
N ARG A 60 16.47 -17.51 -9.67
CA ARG A 60 17.74 -17.68 -8.95
C ARG A 60 17.54 -18.32 -7.59
N VAL A 61 16.61 -17.81 -6.79
CA VAL A 61 16.40 -18.35 -5.43
C VAL A 61 15.86 -19.78 -5.46
N LEU A 62 14.99 -20.11 -6.41
CA LEU A 62 14.45 -21.46 -6.57
C LEU A 62 15.54 -22.47 -6.98
N ILE A 63 16.43 -22.10 -7.90
CA ILE A 63 17.57 -22.95 -8.29
C ILE A 63 18.54 -23.14 -7.11
N ASN A 64 18.68 -22.13 -6.26
CA ASN A 64 19.50 -22.20 -5.05
C ASN A 64 18.81 -22.88 -3.86
N GLY A 65 17.65 -23.51 -4.08
CA GLY A 65 17.02 -24.42 -3.11
C GLY A 65 15.93 -23.80 -2.23
N LEU A 66 15.53 -22.53 -2.45
CA LEU A 66 14.35 -22.01 -1.76
C LEU A 66 13.10 -22.72 -2.26
N ALA A 67 12.22 -23.07 -1.31
CA ALA A 67 10.93 -23.65 -1.63
C ALA A 67 9.98 -22.59 -2.22
N LYS A 68 8.96 -23.04 -2.96
CA LYS A 68 7.99 -22.12 -3.59
C LYS A 68 7.14 -21.37 -2.57
N ASP A 69 6.89 -21.98 -1.42
CA ASP A 69 6.18 -21.45 -0.28
C ASP A 69 7.10 -20.70 0.70
N ASP A 70 8.37 -20.47 0.36
CA ASP A 70 9.25 -19.61 1.15
C ASP A 70 8.73 -18.15 1.14
N PRO A 71 8.67 -17.45 2.29
CA PRO A 71 8.18 -16.07 2.37
C PRO A 71 8.83 -15.10 1.38
N LYS A 72 10.12 -15.30 1.02
CA LYS A 72 10.79 -14.47 0.01
C LYS A 72 10.22 -14.70 -1.39
N VAL A 73 9.93 -15.95 -1.74
CA VAL A 73 9.29 -16.30 -3.02
C VAL A 73 7.86 -15.77 -3.07
N ILE A 74 7.13 -15.86 -1.95
CA ILE A 74 5.79 -15.30 -1.84
C ILE A 74 5.81 -13.78 -1.98
N HIS A 75 6.75 -13.08 -1.33
CA HIS A 75 6.86 -11.63 -1.44
C HIS A 75 7.09 -11.16 -2.88
N MET A 76 7.96 -11.84 -3.63
CA MET A 76 8.13 -11.56 -5.07
C MET A 76 6.87 -11.88 -5.88
N SER A 77 6.18 -12.97 -5.56
CA SER A 77 4.91 -13.34 -6.19
C SER A 77 3.84 -12.27 -5.98
N LEU A 78 3.81 -11.65 -4.79
CA LEU A 78 2.93 -10.54 -4.48
C LEU A 78 3.25 -9.29 -5.32
N LYS A 79 4.53 -8.94 -5.48
CA LYS A 79 4.96 -7.84 -6.36
C LYS A 79 4.55 -8.12 -7.82
N LEU A 80 4.72 -9.35 -8.30
CA LEU A 80 4.30 -9.75 -9.65
C LEU A 80 2.77 -9.68 -9.81
N ALA A 81 1.99 -10.11 -8.82
CA ALA A 81 0.53 -9.98 -8.84
C ALA A 81 0.10 -8.50 -8.98
N LYS A 82 0.74 -7.60 -8.23
CA LYS A 82 0.51 -6.16 -8.33
C LYS A 82 0.95 -5.60 -9.69
N ILE A 83 2.06 -6.06 -10.25
CA ILE A 83 2.46 -5.70 -11.63
C ILE A 83 1.40 -6.12 -12.64
N TYR A 84 0.88 -7.35 -12.54
CA TYR A 84 -0.17 -7.83 -13.45
C TYR A 84 -1.47 -7.03 -13.29
N GLN A 85 -1.83 -6.63 -12.08
CA GLN A 85 -2.95 -5.71 -11.83
C GLN A 85 -2.76 -4.39 -12.57
N GLU A 86 -1.59 -3.74 -12.45
CA GLU A 86 -1.29 -2.47 -13.12
C GLU A 86 -1.27 -2.61 -14.66
N LYS A 87 -0.84 -3.78 -15.15
CA LYS A 87 -0.87 -4.15 -16.58
C LYS A 87 -2.28 -4.58 -17.05
N LYS A 88 -3.27 -4.60 -16.16
CA LYS A 88 -4.65 -5.06 -16.41
C LYS A 88 -4.78 -6.52 -16.83
N ASP A 89 -3.76 -7.34 -16.56
CA ASP A 89 -3.84 -8.80 -16.68
C ASP A 89 -4.48 -9.35 -15.40
N TYR A 90 -5.79 -9.11 -15.26
CA TYR A 90 -6.51 -9.35 -14.01
C TYR A 90 -6.58 -10.82 -13.62
N LEU A 91 -6.51 -11.74 -14.58
CA LEU A 91 -6.50 -13.18 -14.29
C LEU A 91 -5.20 -13.56 -13.58
N LYS A 92 -4.04 -13.19 -14.14
CA LYS A 92 -2.75 -13.46 -13.48
C LYS A 92 -2.59 -12.71 -12.17
N ALA A 93 -3.12 -11.49 -12.09
CA ALA A 93 -3.13 -10.73 -10.84
C ALA A 93 -3.89 -11.49 -9.74
N GLU A 94 -5.12 -11.92 -10.03
CA GLU A 94 -5.95 -12.64 -9.06
C GLU A 94 -5.34 -13.98 -8.66
N ASP A 95 -4.84 -14.77 -9.60
CA ASP A 95 -4.17 -16.03 -9.32
C ASP A 95 -2.93 -15.82 -8.44
N GLY A 96 -2.14 -14.77 -8.74
CA GLY A 96 -0.96 -14.40 -7.96
C GLY A 96 -1.30 -13.96 -6.53
N PHE A 97 -2.35 -13.15 -6.35
CA PHE A 97 -2.81 -12.76 -5.02
C PHE A 97 -3.31 -13.96 -4.21
N LYS A 98 -4.15 -14.82 -4.80
CA LYS A 98 -4.64 -16.04 -4.14
C LYS A 98 -3.51 -16.96 -3.73
N TYR A 99 -2.54 -17.16 -4.61
CA TYR A 99 -1.33 -17.92 -4.28
C TYR A 99 -0.62 -17.38 -3.04
N CYS A 100 -0.43 -16.06 -2.94
CA CYS A 100 0.24 -15.46 -1.79
C CYS A 100 -0.56 -15.67 -0.50
N LEU A 101 -1.88 -15.41 -0.56
CA LEU A 101 -2.76 -15.54 0.60
C LEU A 101 -2.86 -16.97 1.12
N GLU A 102 -3.02 -17.96 0.23
CA GLU A 102 -3.14 -19.36 0.62
C GLU A 102 -1.87 -19.89 1.30
N ASN A 103 -0.68 -19.43 0.88
CA ASN A 103 0.57 -19.86 1.51
C ASN A 103 0.85 -19.08 2.81
N LEU A 104 0.62 -17.77 2.84
CA LEU A 104 0.84 -16.96 4.04
C LEU A 104 -0.15 -17.29 5.15
N GLU A 105 -1.39 -17.64 4.84
CA GLU A 105 -2.35 -18.10 5.83
C GLU A 105 -1.89 -19.40 6.48
N LYS A 106 -1.44 -20.39 5.71
CA LYS A 106 -0.94 -21.67 6.24
C LYS A 106 0.25 -21.47 7.19
N ILE A 107 1.18 -20.59 6.82
CA ILE A 107 2.39 -20.32 7.61
C ILE A 107 2.04 -19.44 8.83
N GLY A 108 1.28 -18.37 8.61
CA GLY A 108 0.91 -17.38 9.61
C GLY A 108 0.03 -17.93 10.73
N LEU A 109 -0.88 -18.87 10.45
CA LEU A 109 -1.72 -19.49 11.49
C LEU A 109 -0.92 -20.23 12.57
N ASN A 110 0.31 -20.66 12.26
CA ASN A 110 1.18 -21.39 13.18
C ASN A 110 2.44 -20.60 13.57
N SER A 111 2.52 -19.32 13.18
CA SER A 111 3.71 -18.50 13.35
C SER A 111 3.42 -17.25 14.17
N ASN A 112 4.35 -16.92 15.07
CA ASN A 112 4.41 -15.62 15.75
C ASN A 112 5.49 -14.72 15.13
N ASP A 113 6.00 -15.08 13.95
CA ASP A 113 6.99 -14.28 13.23
C ASP A 113 6.31 -13.02 12.67
N GLU A 114 6.68 -11.87 13.23
CA GLU A 114 6.12 -10.57 12.88
C GLU A 114 6.34 -10.22 11.40
N ASP A 115 7.45 -10.65 10.77
CA ASP A 115 7.71 -10.36 9.36
C ASP A 115 6.75 -11.13 8.45
N ILE A 116 6.43 -12.38 8.82
CA ILE A 116 5.46 -13.21 8.10
C ILE A 116 4.05 -12.63 8.25
N LEU A 117 3.67 -12.23 9.48
CA LEU A 117 2.35 -11.65 9.74
C LEU A 117 2.18 -10.29 9.04
N GLN A 118 3.23 -9.47 8.98
CA GLN A 118 3.23 -8.21 8.22
C GLN A 118 3.10 -8.46 6.72
N LEU A 119 3.85 -9.42 6.16
CA LEU A 119 3.73 -9.80 4.76
C LEU A 119 2.32 -10.33 4.43
N TRP A 120 1.72 -11.07 5.36
CA TRP A 120 0.35 -11.56 5.23
C TRP A 120 -0.67 -10.42 5.23
N ALA A 121 -0.61 -9.51 6.21
CA ALA A 121 -1.47 -8.34 6.27
C ALA A 121 -1.34 -7.47 5.01
N MET A 122 -0.12 -7.22 4.54
CA MET A 122 0.14 -6.49 3.29
C MET A 122 -0.45 -7.21 2.07
N SER A 123 -0.34 -8.54 1.99
CA SER A 123 -0.90 -9.32 0.90
C SER A 123 -2.42 -9.24 0.86
N ILE A 124 -3.07 -9.28 2.03
CA ILE A 124 -4.53 -9.15 2.16
C ILE A 124 -4.98 -7.75 1.76
N ASP A 125 -4.28 -6.69 2.21
CA ASP A 125 -4.56 -5.30 1.83
C ASP A 125 -4.50 -5.11 0.31
N TRP A 126 -3.42 -5.59 -0.32
CA TRP A 126 -3.25 -5.43 -1.76
C TRP A 126 -4.32 -6.19 -2.56
N TYR A 127 -4.71 -7.38 -2.08
CA TYR A 127 -5.82 -8.11 -2.69
C TYR A 127 -7.16 -7.40 -2.48
N ALA A 128 -7.41 -6.80 -1.31
CA ALA A 128 -8.60 -6.00 -1.05
C ALA A 128 -8.70 -4.80 -2.02
N ARG A 129 -7.60 -4.09 -2.26
CA ARG A 129 -7.53 -3.02 -3.27
C ARG A 129 -7.83 -3.53 -4.67
N PHE A 130 -7.26 -4.67 -5.06
CA PHE A 130 -7.58 -5.34 -6.33
C PHE A 130 -9.07 -5.66 -6.44
N LEU A 131 -9.67 -6.26 -5.40
CA LEU A 131 -11.10 -6.60 -5.36
C LEU A 131 -11.99 -5.35 -5.48
N GLN A 132 -11.61 -4.25 -4.80
CA GLN A 132 -12.31 -2.97 -4.89
C GLN A 132 -12.26 -2.41 -6.31
N GLU A 133 -11.11 -2.42 -6.99
CA GLU A 133 -10.98 -2.03 -8.41
C GLU A 133 -11.84 -2.90 -9.35
N ARG A 134 -12.13 -4.14 -8.95
CA ARG A 134 -13.05 -5.05 -9.65
C ARG A 134 -14.50 -4.92 -9.21
N ASN A 135 -14.83 -3.92 -8.39
CA ASN A 135 -16.16 -3.65 -7.85
C ASN A 135 -16.74 -4.82 -7.01
N ARG A 136 -15.86 -5.63 -6.40
CA ARG A 136 -16.22 -6.73 -5.48
C ARG A 136 -16.18 -6.22 -4.03
N LEU A 137 -17.08 -5.29 -3.72
CA LEU A 137 -16.99 -4.45 -2.51
C LEU A 137 -17.10 -5.26 -1.20
N ASP A 138 -18.01 -6.23 -1.11
CA ASP A 138 -18.16 -7.07 0.08
C ASP A 138 -16.88 -7.88 0.38
N GLU A 139 -16.26 -8.43 -0.66
CA GLU A 139 -15.04 -9.22 -0.53
C GLU A 139 -13.86 -8.32 -0.16
N ALA A 140 -13.76 -7.14 -0.77
CA ALA A 140 -12.75 -6.15 -0.42
C ALA A 140 -12.90 -5.67 1.04
N PHE A 141 -14.12 -5.36 1.51
CA PHE A 141 -14.36 -4.96 2.90
C PHE A 141 -13.90 -6.05 3.88
N ASN A 142 -14.26 -7.31 3.63
CA ASN A 142 -13.86 -8.42 4.47
C ASN A 142 -12.34 -8.61 4.49
N ASN A 143 -11.66 -8.43 3.36
CA ASN A 143 -10.20 -8.50 3.29
C ASN A 143 -9.54 -7.32 4.02
N TYR A 144 -9.97 -6.06 3.80
CA TYR A 144 -9.46 -4.92 4.57
C TYR A 144 -9.63 -5.11 6.08
N LYS A 145 -10.77 -5.66 6.51
CA LYS A 145 -11.02 -5.93 7.93
C LYS A 145 -10.04 -6.98 8.48
N LYS A 146 -9.80 -8.07 7.75
CA LYS A 146 -8.80 -9.08 8.14
C LYS A 146 -7.38 -8.50 8.19
N ALA A 147 -7.00 -7.68 7.20
CA ALA A 147 -5.70 -7.00 7.19
C ALA A 147 -5.58 -6.04 8.39
N TYR A 148 -6.65 -5.30 8.71
CA TYR A 148 -6.71 -4.42 9.88
C TYR A 148 -6.54 -5.19 11.18
N ASP A 149 -7.27 -6.28 11.38
CA ASP A 149 -7.18 -7.08 12.61
C ASP A 149 -5.76 -7.67 12.79
N LEU A 150 -5.13 -8.15 11.72
CA LEU A 150 -3.73 -8.61 11.75
C LEU A 150 -2.75 -7.48 12.07
N CYS A 151 -2.87 -6.34 11.38
CA CYS A 151 -1.98 -5.20 11.59
C CYS A 151 -2.14 -4.59 12.99
N LEU A 152 -3.38 -4.54 13.51
CA LEU A 152 -3.66 -4.09 14.86
C LEU A 152 -2.97 -4.99 15.89
N ASN A 153 -2.99 -6.30 15.70
CA ASN A 153 -2.35 -7.25 16.61
C ASN A 153 -0.81 -7.15 16.57
N VAL A 154 -0.21 -6.91 15.40
CA VAL A 154 1.25 -6.88 15.22
C VAL A 154 1.83 -5.51 15.55
N ASN A 155 1.25 -4.43 15.00
CA ASN A 155 1.79 -3.08 15.05
C ASN A 155 1.10 -2.19 16.10
N GLY A 156 -0.09 -2.58 16.59
CA GLY A 156 -0.89 -1.78 17.50
C GLY A 156 -1.73 -0.70 16.82
N GLU A 157 -2.46 0.07 17.64
CA GLU A 157 -3.39 1.11 17.18
C GLU A 157 -2.68 2.30 16.55
N ILE A 158 -1.51 2.68 17.07
CA ILE A 158 -0.75 3.86 16.65
C ILE A 158 0.37 3.44 15.71
N HIS A 159 -0.01 3.09 14.48
CA HIS A 159 0.92 2.72 13.41
C HIS A 159 0.37 3.17 12.05
N GLU A 160 1.25 3.58 11.14
CA GLU A 160 0.85 4.15 9.84
C GLU A 160 -0.02 3.18 9.04
N GLN A 161 0.38 1.90 8.96
CA GLN A 161 -0.39 0.89 8.24
C GLN A 161 -1.78 0.65 8.88
N THR A 162 -1.90 0.71 10.21
CA THR A 162 -3.19 0.59 10.91
C THR A 162 -4.12 1.75 10.53
N VAL A 163 -3.58 2.97 10.44
CA VAL A 163 -4.33 4.17 10.01
C VAL A 163 -4.75 4.08 8.55
N ILE A 164 -3.85 3.60 7.66
CA ILE A 164 -4.16 3.39 6.24
C ILE A 164 -5.32 2.40 6.09
N LEU A 165 -5.28 1.27 6.78
CA LEU A 165 -6.35 0.26 6.73
C LEU A 165 -7.69 0.77 7.28
N LEU A 166 -7.67 1.60 8.33
CA LEU A 166 -8.89 2.27 8.79
C LEU A 166 -9.44 3.24 7.73
N ASN A 167 -8.57 3.96 7.02
CA ASN A 167 -8.99 4.82 5.92
C ASN A 167 -9.60 4.03 4.76
N ASP A 168 -9.02 2.88 4.39
CA ASP A 168 -9.58 2.01 3.36
C ASP A 168 -10.92 1.42 3.78
N LEU A 169 -11.04 0.94 5.03
CA LEU A 169 -12.31 0.48 5.61
C LEU A 169 -13.38 1.57 5.59
N GLY A 170 -13.01 2.80 5.93
CA GLY A 170 -13.93 3.94 5.87
C GLY A 170 -14.38 4.27 4.45
N THR A 171 -13.44 4.29 3.51
CA THR A 171 -13.71 4.56 2.09
C THR A 171 -14.62 3.50 1.49
N ILE A 172 -14.35 2.21 1.73
CA ILE A 172 -15.17 1.15 1.16
C ILE A 172 -16.54 1.04 1.83
N SER A 173 -16.64 1.29 3.15
CA SER A 173 -17.94 1.36 3.84
C SER A 173 -18.83 2.42 3.20
N PHE A 174 -18.24 3.57 2.87
CA PHE A 174 -18.94 4.65 2.18
C PHE A 174 -19.38 4.27 0.77
N LEU A 175 -18.53 3.57 -0.01
CA LEU A 175 -18.89 3.05 -1.33
C LEU A 175 -20.04 2.04 -1.27
N MET A 176 -20.13 1.27 -0.18
CA MET A 176 -21.23 0.35 0.11
C MET A 176 -22.49 1.05 0.64
N GLY A 177 -22.46 2.36 0.83
CA GLY A 177 -23.56 3.16 1.35
C GLY A 177 -23.67 3.20 2.89
N ASP A 178 -22.77 2.52 3.60
CA ASP A 178 -22.70 2.52 5.06
C ASP A 178 -21.91 3.75 5.55
N LYS A 179 -22.62 4.88 5.56
CA LYS A 179 -22.04 6.18 5.91
C LYS A 179 -21.67 6.29 7.40
N GLU A 180 -22.36 5.56 8.26
CA GLU A 180 -22.12 5.58 9.71
C GLU A 180 -20.79 4.91 10.04
N ASN A 181 -20.57 3.68 9.55
CA ASN A 181 -19.29 3.00 9.74
C ASN A 181 -18.15 3.72 9.00
N ALA A 182 -18.43 4.34 7.85
CA ALA A 182 -17.42 5.14 7.16
C ALA A 182 -16.85 6.28 8.01
N ILE A 183 -17.73 7.07 8.66
CA ILE A 183 -17.31 8.12 9.58
C ILE A 183 -16.56 7.52 10.78
N LEU A 184 -17.07 6.42 11.34
CA LEU A 184 -16.45 5.75 12.49
C LEU A 184 -15.00 5.35 12.20
N TYR A 185 -14.77 4.64 11.10
CA TYR A 185 -13.42 4.19 10.72
C TYR A 185 -12.48 5.35 10.42
N LEU A 186 -12.92 6.36 9.66
CA LEU A 186 -12.09 7.53 9.35
C LEU A 186 -11.80 8.40 10.58
N THR A 187 -12.73 8.47 11.52
CA THR A 187 -12.51 9.19 12.79
C THR A 187 -11.43 8.49 13.60
N LYS A 188 -11.50 7.16 13.73
CA LYS A 188 -10.44 6.36 14.37
C LYS A 188 -9.09 6.53 13.66
N ALA A 189 -9.08 6.52 12.32
CA ALA A 189 -7.88 6.76 11.53
C ALA A 189 -7.25 8.12 11.84
N VAL A 190 -8.06 9.18 11.88
CA VAL A 190 -7.61 10.54 12.24
C VAL A 190 -7.11 10.62 13.67
N GLU A 191 -7.77 9.96 14.62
CA GLU A 191 -7.36 9.95 16.03
C GLU A 191 -6.00 9.28 16.21
N ALA A 192 -5.82 8.08 15.66
CA ALA A 192 -4.54 7.38 15.70
C ALA A 192 -3.44 8.14 14.94
N GLY A 193 -3.74 8.63 13.73
CA GLY A 193 -2.80 9.36 12.89
C GLY A 193 -2.27 10.66 13.49
N LYS A 194 -3.03 11.33 14.37
CA LYS A 194 -2.54 12.53 15.10
C LYS A 194 -1.33 12.23 15.98
N HIS A 195 -1.14 10.98 16.40
CA HIS A 195 0.01 10.54 17.18
C HIS A 195 1.22 10.15 16.31
N LEU A 196 1.09 10.24 14.97
CA LEU A 196 2.14 9.93 13.99
C LEU A 196 2.60 11.23 13.30
N PRO A 197 3.59 11.96 13.86
CA PRO A 197 3.92 13.32 13.44
C PRO A 197 4.51 13.44 12.02
N ASN A 198 4.94 12.33 11.42
CA ASN A 198 5.55 12.25 10.09
C ASN A 198 4.63 11.64 9.02
N MET A 199 3.39 11.28 9.39
CA MET A 199 2.44 10.66 8.47
C MET A 199 1.87 11.71 7.51
N GLU A 200 2.41 11.74 6.29
CA GLU A 200 2.02 12.61 5.20
C GLU A 200 0.63 12.25 4.66
N GLU A 201 0.34 10.95 4.61
CA GLU A 201 -0.90 10.36 4.09
C GLU A 201 -2.11 10.70 4.95
N LEU A 202 -1.90 11.16 6.21
CA LEU A 202 -2.98 11.61 7.09
C LEU A 202 -3.79 12.75 6.46
N SER A 203 -3.19 13.53 5.56
CA SER A 203 -3.89 14.53 4.76
C SER A 203 -5.05 13.94 3.95
N SER A 204 -4.86 12.80 3.29
CA SER A 204 -5.90 12.13 2.49
C SER A 204 -7.04 11.58 3.37
N VAL A 205 -6.71 11.06 4.56
CA VAL A 205 -7.71 10.59 5.55
C VAL A 205 -8.62 11.73 5.99
N TYR A 206 -8.05 12.90 6.26
CA TYR A 206 -8.82 14.11 6.58
C TYR A 206 -9.73 14.55 5.42
N VAL A 207 -9.23 14.47 4.17
CA VAL A 207 -10.01 14.82 2.99
C VAL A 207 -11.17 13.85 2.80
N ASN A 208 -10.93 12.54 2.90
CA ASN A 208 -11.98 11.52 2.82
C ASN A 208 -13.07 11.76 3.87
N LEU A 209 -12.68 12.01 5.12
CA LEU A 209 -13.62 12.33 6.19
C LEU A 209 -14.42 13.62 5.89
N GLY A 210 -13.75 14.64 5.38
CA GLY A 210 -14.39 15.90 5.01
C GLY A 210 -15.40 15.76 3.88
N THR A 211 -15.07 15.00 2.83
CA THR A 211 -15.97 14.69 1.71
C THR A 211 -17.22 13.95 2.18
N ILE A 212 -17.07 12.97 3.08
CA ILE A 212 -18.21 12.23 3.63
C ILE A 212 -19.09 13.14 4.49
N TYR A 213 -18.50 13.97 5.35
CA TYR A 213 -19.26 14.97 6.12
C TYR A 213 -20.01 15.94 5.21
N MET A 214 -19.40 16.39 4.12
CA MET A 214 -20.04 17.28 3.15
C MET A 214 -21.27 16.63 2.50
N GLN A 215 -21.18 15.35 2.12
CA GLN A 215 -22.34 14.62 1.60
C GLN A 215 -23.44 14.38 2.64
N GLN A 216 -23.10 14.39 3.92
CA GLN A 216 -24.06 14.36 5.03
C GLN A 216 -24.57 15.74 5.44
N LYS A 217 -24.18 16.80 4.73
CA LYS A 217 -24.52 18.20 5.03
C LYS A 217 -23.99 18.68 6.40
N LEU A 218 -22.98 17.98 6.93
CA LEU A 218 -22.24 18.34 8.14
C LEU A 218 -21.11 19.30 7.78
N TYR A 219 -21.50 20.51 7.34
CA TYR A 219 -20.56 21.45 6.71
C TYR A 219 -19.54 22.05 7.69
N VAL A 220 -19.83 22.10 8.99
CA VAL A 220 -18.86 22.61 9.97
C VAL A 220 -17.71 21.61 10.14
N GLU A 221 -18.07 20.34 10.29
CA GLU A 221 -17.18 19.20 10.42
C GLU A 221 -16.37 18.99 9.15
N ALA A 222 -17.02 19.02 7.98
CA ALA A 222 -16.36 18.92 6.69
C ALA A 222 -15.26 19.99 6.52
N LYS A 223 -15.57 21.25 6.85
CA LYS A 223 -14.64 22.37 6.70
C LYS A 223 -13.44 22.22 7.62
N LYS A 224 -13.69 21.73 8.85
CA LYS A 224 -12.64 21.45 9.82
C LYS A 224 -11.72 20.35 9.29
N SER A 225 -12.27 19.22 8.85
CA SER A 225 -11.50 18.09 8.34
C SER A 225 -10.64 18.49 7.14
N CYS A 226 -11.20 19.11 6.10
CA CYS A 226 -10.42 19.48 4.92
C CYS A 226 -9.35 20.56 5.20
N LYS A 227 -9.58 21.46 6.18
CA LYS A 227 -8.54 22.39 6.64
C LYS A 227 -7.39 21.68 7.35
N GLU A 228 -7.66 20.69 8.20
CA GLU A 228 -6.62 19.92 8.86
C GLU A 228 -5.84 19.05 7.86
N GLY A 229 -6.52 18.48 6.86
CA GLY A 229 -5.89 17.78 5.74
C GLY A 229 -4.90 18.69 4.99
N TRP A 230 -5.33 19.91 4.65
CA TRP A 230 -4.46 20.89 3.99
C TRP A 230 -3.25 21.29 4.85
N LYS A 231 -3.45 21.49 6.17
CA LYS A 231 -2.35 21.82 7.10
C LYS A 231 -1.34 20.67 7.19
N ASN A 232 -1.80 19.42 7.29
CA ASN A 232 -0.92 18.26 7.32
C ASN A 232 -0.13 18.16 6.01
N ALA A 233 -0.79 18.26 4.85
CA ALA A 233 -0.13 18.21 3.55
C ALA A 233 0.93 19.32 3.41
N LYS A 234 0.58 20.55 3.79
CA LYS A 234 1.52 21.69 3.78
C LYS A 234 2.73 21.46 4.69
N ARG A 235 2.53 20.88 5.88
CA ARG A 235 3.63 20.57 6.82
C ARG A 235 4.65 19.60 6.21
N HIS A 236 4.19 18.66 5.39
CA HIS A 236 5.03 17.64 4.76
C HIS A 236 5.52 18.03 3.35
N ASN A 237 5.15 19.22 2.85
CA ASN A 237 5.36 19.63 1.45
C ASN A 237 4.71 18.67 0.43
N ASN A 238 3.60 18.04 0.80
CA ASN A 238 2.81 17.18 -0.09
C ASN A 238 1.95 18.06 -1.01
N GLU A 239 2.44 18.30 -2.23
CA GLU A 239 1.73 19.11 -3.22
C GLU A 239 0.39 18.49 -3.65
N GLU A 240 0.34 17.16 -3.76
CA GLU A 240 -0.86 16.43 -4.15
C GLU A 240 -1.93 16.51 -3.04
N GLY A 241 -1.57 16.20 -1.80
CA GLY A 241 -2.46 16.34 -0.65
C GLY A 241 -2.95 17.77 -0.43
N MET A 242 -2.12 18.78 -0.71
CA MET A 242 -2.54 20.19 -0.67
C MET A 242 -3.60 20.49 -1.75
N LYS A 243 -3.42 19.94 -2.96
CA LYS A 243 -4.37 20.08 -4.06
C LYS A 243 -5.70 19.41 -3.74
N GLU A 244 -5.68 18.16 -3.28
CA GLU A 244 -6.89 17.42 -2.88
C GLU A 244 -7.67 18.14 -1.79
N ALA A 245 -6.98 18.59 -0.74
CA ALA A 245 -7.63 19.32 0.35
C ALA A 245 -8.17 20.68 -0.10
N SER A 246 -7.53 21.34 -1.07
CA SER A 246 -8.02 22.60 -1.65
C SER A 246 -9.30 22.36 -2.47
N ILE A 247 -9.36 21.29 -3.26
CA ILE A 247 -10.56 20.89 -4.01
C ILE A 247 -11.73 20.66 -3.04
N CYS A 248 -11.52 19.89 -1.97
CA CYS A 248 -12.56 19.70 -0.96
C CYS A 248 -13.07 21.04 -0.39
N LEU A 249 -12.16 21.98 -0.06
CA LEU A 249 -12.54 23.28 0.48
C LEU A 249 -13.27 24.17 -0.53
N GLU A 250 -12.98 24.05 -1.82
CA GLU A 250 -13.66 24.76 -2.91
C GLU A 250 -15.06 24.22 -3.16
N GLU A 251 -15.23 22.89 -3.22
CA GLU A 251 -16.54 22.24 -3.36
C GLU A 251 -17.50 22.68 -2.26
N MET A 252 -17.00 22.76 -1.02
CA MET A 252 -17.77 23.27 0.11
C MET A 252 -18.22 24.72 -0.03
N ARG A 253 -17.37 25.61 -0.59
CA ARG A 253 -17.75 27.01 -0.83
C ARG A 253 -18.88 27.10 -1.85
N ASN A 254 -18.83 26.28 -2.90
CA ASN A 254 -19.85 26.27 -3.93
C ASN A 254 -21.21 25.74 -3.42
N ILE A 255 -21.22 24.88 -2.40
CA ILE A 255 -22.46 24.34 -1.80
C ILE A 255 -23.07 25.30 -0.77
N THR A 256 -22.24 26.13 -0.11
CA THR A 256 -22.66 26.99 1.01
C THR A 256 -22.79 28.47 0.67
N GLY A 257 -22.31 28.88 -0.51
CA GLY A 257 -22.42 30.25 -1.05
C GLY A 257 -23.67 30.44 -1.88
#